data_AF-R7JD82-F1
#
_entry.id   AF-R7JD82-F1
#
_cell.length_a   1.000
_cell.length_b   1.000
_cell.length_c   1.000
_cell.angle_alpha   90.00
_cell.angle_beta   90.00
_cell.angle_gamma   90.00
#
_symmetry.space_group_name_H-M   'P 1'
#
loop_
_entity.id
_entity.type
_entity.pdbx_description
1 polymer ?
#
loop_
_entity_poly.entity_id
_entity_poly.type
_entity_poly.pdbx_seq_one_letter_code
_entity_poly.pdbx_strand_id
1 'polypeptide(L)'
;MSLFSWLKDWKVLNELWDAIEPFVINLAEKNVPKYITKLYENLAKATQPALDSLKKLKEKIKTSPNALDDYCFNQGVNAIETFANHLLTVVADLRK
;
A
#
# COMPACT_ATOMS: atom_id res chain seq x y z
N MET A 1 7.04 -25.00 -13.50
CA MET A 1 6.40 -23.68 -13.50
C MET A 1 6.86 -22.95 -12.25
N SER A 2 7.34 -21.71 -12.37
CA SER A 2 7.73 -20.91 -11.19
C SER A 2 6.52 -20.80 -10.25
N LEU A 3 6.69 -21.15 -8.96
CA LEU A 3 5.69 -21.02 -7.89
C LEU A 3 5.04 -19.62 -7.84
N PHE A 4 5.70 -18.65 -8.46
CA PHE A 4 5.37 -17.23 -8.44
C PHE A 4 4.86 -16.71 -9.79
N SER A 5 4.57 -17.56 -10.79
CA SER A 5 4.09 -17.09 -12.10
C SER A 5 2.75 -16.34 -12.02
N TRP A 6 1.94 -16.62 -10.99
CA TRP A 6 0.68 -15.92 -10.72
C TRP A 6 0.87 -14.55 -10.04
N LEU A 7 2.07 -14.25 -9.53
CA LEU A 7 2.40 -12.93 -8.96
C LEU A 7 2.73 -11.91 -10.07
N LYS A 8 3.02 -12.36 -11.30
CA LYS A 8 3.69 -11.54 -12.32
C LYS A 8 2.85 -10.43 -12.98
N ASP A 9 1.51 -10.48 -12.94
CA ASP A 9 0.72 -9.65 -13.85
C ASP A 9 0.21 -8.32 -13.27
N TRP A 10 0.17 -8.14 -11.93
CA TRP A 10 -0.31 -6.88 -11.32
C TRP A 10 0.69 -6.24 -10.34
N LYS A 11 1.70 -6.99 -9.89
CA LYS A 11 2.58 -6.63 -8.76
C LYS A 11 3.86 -5.91 -9.16
N VAL A 12 4.09 -5.73 -10.45
CA VAL A 12 5.39 -5.29 -10.99
C VAL A 12 5.66 -3.78 -10.82
N LEU A 13 4.72 -2.97 -10.28
CA LEU A 13 4.87 -1.49 -10.25
C LEU A 13 4.23 -0.83 -9.02
N ASN A 14 4.36 -1.40 -7.83
CA ASN A 14 3.66 -0.87 -6.65
C ASN A 14 4.58 -0.90 -5.41
N GLU A 15 4.99 0.27 -4.92
CA GLU A 15 5.88 0.40 -3.75
C GLU A 15 5.34 -0.32 -2.51
N LEU A 16 4.01 -0.36 -2.32
CA LEU A 16 3.43 -1.07 -1.19
C LEU A 16 3.53 -2.59 -1.36
N TRP A 17 3.60 -3.09 -2.60
CA TRP A 17 3.83 -4.51 -2.86
C TRP A 17 5.23 -4.93 -2.40
N ASP A 18 6.27 -4.15 -2.71
CA ASP A 18 7.65 -4.45 -2.31
C ASP A 18 7.79 -4.57 -0.78
N ALA A 19 7.03 -3.76 -0.03
CA ALA A 19 7.01 -3.80 1.43
C ALA A 19 6.33 -5.07 2.00
N ILE A 20 5.35 -5.64 1.29
CA ILE A 20 4.54 -6.78 1.79
C ILE A 20 4.92 -8.13 1.15
N GLU A 21 5.64 -8.12 0.04
CA GLU A 21 6.02 -9.31 -0.73
C GLU A 21 6.73 -10.39 0.13
N PRO A 22 7.71 -10.05 0.99
CA PRO A 22 8.38 -11.06 1.81
C PRO A 22 7.42 -11.86 2.71
N PHE A 23 6.36 -11.22 3.22
CA PHE A 23 5.35 -11.90 4.03
C PHE A 23 4.53 -12.89 3.19
N VAL A 24 4.20 -12.52 1.96
CA VAL A 24 3.46 -13.39 1.04
C VAL A 24 4.30 -14.59 0.62
N ILE A 25 5.60 -14.40 0.37
CA ILE A 25 6.54 -15.48 0.08
C ILE A 25 6.61 -16.45 1.27
N ASN A 26 6.82 -15.95 2.49
CA ASN A 26 6.89 -16.78 3.70
C ASN A 26 5.62 -17.62 3.94
N LEU A 27 4.45 -17.07 3.62
CA LEU A 27 3.18 -17.80 3.71
C LEU A 27 3.02 -18.84 2.60
N ALA A 28 3.41 -18.49 1.37
CA ALA A 28 3.35 -19.39 0.23
C ALA A 28 4.26 -20.62 0.42
N GLU A 29 5.46 -20.43 0.98
CA GLU A 29 6.40 -21.51 1.30
C GLU A 29 5.83 -22.54 2.29
N LYS A 30 4.88 -22.14 3.12
CA LYS A 30 4.18 -23.02 4.08
C LYS A 30 2.91 -23.66 3.50
N ASN A 31 2.67 -23.56 2.19
CA ASN A 31 1.45 -24.06 1.53
C ASN A 31 0.15 -23.51 2.15
N VAL A 32 0.19 -22.27 2.66
CA VAL A 32 -0.99 -21.62 3.27
C VAL A 32 -2.06 -21.41 2.19
N PRO A 33 -3.37 -21.57 2.52
CA PRO A 33 -4.44 -21.34 1.56
C PRO A 33 -4.36 -19.97 0.87
N LYS A 34 -4.64 -19.95 -0.43
CA LYS A 34 -4.54 -18.74 -1.28
C LYS A 34 -5.35 -17.56 -0.74
N TYR A 35 -6.49 -17.80 -0.09
CA TYR A 35 -7.31 -16.72 0.48
C TYR A 35 -6.58 -15.92 1.57
N ILE A 36 -5.64 -16.53 2.30
CA ILE A 36 -4.79 -15.83 3.29
C ILE A 36 -3.81 -14.92 2.56
N THR A 37 -3.11 -15.43 1.53
CA THR A 37 -2.17 -14.61 0.74
C THR A 37 -2.88 -13.46 0.01
N LYS A 38 -4.18 -13.62 -0.29
CA LYS A 38 -5.00 -12.60 -0.95
C LYS A 38 -5.34 -11.41 -0.06
N LEU A 39 -5.26 -11.55 1.26
CA LEU A 39 -5.38 -10.43 2.21
C LEU A 39 -4.35 -9.33 1.89
N TYR A 40 -3.10 -9.74 1.69
CA TYR A 40 -1.97 -8.85 1.39
C TYR A 40 -2.15 -8.17 0.03
N GLU A 41 -2.62 -8.91 -0.98
CA GLU A 41 -2.94 -8.32 -2.29
C GLU A 41 -4.01 -7.24 -2.19
N ASN A 42 -5.07 -7.51 -1.41
CA ASN A 42 -6.17 -6.57 -1.24
C ASN A 42 -5.69 -5.30 -0.53
N LEU A 43 -4.80 -5.43 0.47
CA LEU A 43 -4.20 -4.28 1.15
C LEU A 43 -3.43 -3.38 0.18
N ALA A 44 -2.58 -3.97 -0.69
CA ALA A 44 -1.87 -3.24 -1.73
C ALA A 44 -2.81 -2.58 -2.74
N LYS A 45 -3.85 -3.29 -3.19
CA LYS A 45 -4.85 -2.76 -4.15
C LYS A 45 -5.63 -1.58 -3.59
N ALA A 46 -5.98 -1.62 -2.31
CA ALA A 46 -6.75 -0.56 -1.69
C ALA A 46 -5.91 0.69 -1.38
N THR A 47 -4.65 0.49 -0.96
CA THR A 47 -3.82 1.59 -0.43
C THR A 47 -3.05 2.31 -1.54
N GLN A 48 -2.54 1.59 -2.53
CA GLN A 48 -1.68 2.18 -3.56
C GLN A 48 -2.34 3.32 -4.34
N PRO A 49 -3.62 3.23 -4.77
CA PRO A 49 -4.26 4.33 -5.49
C PRO A 49 -4.27 5.66 -4.74
N ALA A 50 -4.35 5.61 -3.40
CA ALA A 50 -4.28 6.80 -2.56
C ALA A 50 -2.87 7.42 -2.61
N LEU A 51 -1.82 6.60 -2.46
CA LEU A 51 -0.43 7.04 -2.56
C LEU A 51 -0.11 7.61 -3.94
N ASP A 52 -0.54 6.94 -5.01
CA ASP A 52 -0.33 7.38 -6.39
C ASP A 52 -1.02 8.72 -6.66
N SER A 53 -2.22 8.92 -6.11
CA SER A 53 -2.96 10.19 -6.23
C SER A 53 -2.20 11.34 -5.56
N LEU A 54 -1.64 11.12 -4.37
CA LEU A 54 -0.84 12.12 -3.67
C LEU A 54 0.47 12.44 -4.40
N LYS A 55 1.13 11.44 -4.97
CA LYS A 55 2.34 11.67 -5.80
C LYS A 55 2.02 12.50 -7.03
N LYS A 56 0.95 12.16 -7.76
CA LYS A 56 0.50 12.95 -8.92
C LYS A 56 0.17 14.39 -8.54
N LEU A 57 -0.51 14.59 -7.41
CA LEU A 57 -0.80 15.94 -6.91
C LEU A 57 0.48 16.70 -6.54
N LYS A 58 1.47 16.03 -5.95
CA LYS A 58 2.77 16.63 -5.64
C LYS A 58 3.52 17.08 -6.90
N GLU A 59 3.51 16.27 -7.95
CA GLU A 59 4.11 16.65 -9.25
C GLU A 59 3.36 17.80 -9.92
N LYS A 60 2.02 17.82 -9.84
CA LYS A 60 1.21 18.96 -10.30
C LYS A 60 1.60 20.25 -9.58
N ILE A 61 1.73 20.22 -8.25
CA ILE A 61 2.13 21.38 -7.45
C ILE A 61 3.51 21.92 -7.87
N LYS A 62 4.48 21.04 -8.18
CA LYS A 62 5.81 21.47 -8.63
C LYS A 62 5.76 22.25 -9.96
N THR A 63 4.84 21.88 -10.85
CA THR A 63 4.74 22.45 -12.20
C THR A 63 3.76 23.61 -12.29
N SER A 64 2.75 23.63 -11.42
CA SER A 64 1.73 24.69 -11.34
C SER A 64 1.30 24.90 -9.88
N PRO A 65 2.09 25.66 -9.11
CA PRO A 65 1.82 25.90 -7.70
C PRO A 65 0.49 26.61 -7.49
N ASN A 66 -0.34 26.10 -6.58
CA ASN A 66 -1.55 26.78 -6.14
C ASN A 66 -1.93 26.35 -4.72
N ALA A 67 -2.44 27.31 -3.95
CA ALA A 67 -2.70 27.12 -2.52
C ALA A 67 -3.77 26.05 -2.22
N LEU A 68 -4.73 25.84 -3.14
CA LEU A 68 -5.76 24.82 -2.95
C LEU A 68 -5.20 23.41 -3.11
N ASP A 69 -4.36 23.17 -4.12
CA ASP A 69 -3.68 21.88 -4.30
C ASP A 69 -2.71 21.61 -3.15
N ASP A 70 -1.96 22.61 -2.68
CA ASP A 70 -1.10 22.48 -1.50
C ASP A 70 -1.89 22.07 -0.25
N TYR A 71 -3.04 22.73 -0.03
CA TYR A 71 -3.95 22.37 1.05
C TYR A 71 -4.46 20.93 0.90
N CYS A 72 -4.96 20.56 -0.29
CA CYS A 72 -5.45 19.21 -0.57
C CYS A 72 -4.36 18.14 -0.38
N PHE A 73 -3.13 18.43 -0.81
CA PHE A 73 -1.99 17.54 -0.64
C PHE A 73 -1.70 17.31 0.85
N ASN A 74 -1.61 18.39 1.63
CA ASN A 74 -1.34 18.28 3.07
C ASN A 74 -2.47 17.55 3.81
N GLN A 75 -3.73 17.80 3.48
CA GLN A 75 -4.86 17.04 4.04
C GLN A 75 -4.76 15.56 3.71
N GLY A 76 -4.41 15.22 2.47
CA GLY A 76 -4.23 13.84 2.04
C GLY A 76 -3.08 13.13 2.74
N VAL A 77 -1.93 13.80 2.91
CA VAL A 77 -0.79 13.26 3.68
C VAL A 77 -1.18 13.02 5.13
N ASN A 78 -1.80 14.01 5.78
CA ASN A 78 -2.24 13.91 7.18
C ASN A 78 -3.27 12.78 7.38
N ALA A 79 -4.17 12.57 6.41
CA ALA A 79 -5.14 11.50 6.46
C ALA A 79 -4.47 10.11 6.41
N ILE A 80 -3.49 9.92 5.53
CA ILE A 80 -2.73 8.67 5.44
C ILE A 80 -1.92 8.43 6.72
N GLU A 81 -1.25 9.45 7.25
CA GLU A 81 -0.49 9.35 8.50
C GLU A 81 -1.41 8.98 9.68
N THR A 82 -2.55 9.66 9.82
CA THR A 82 -3.54 9.39 10.88
C THR A 82 -4.07 7.95 10.77
N PHE A 83 -4.41 7.50 9.57
CA PHE A 83 -4.89 6.14 9.33
C PHE A 83 -3.81 5.10 9.65
N ALA A 84 -2.57 5.31 9.23
CA ALA A 84 -1.45 4.42 9.54
C ALA A 84 -1.19 4.32 11.05
N ASN A 85 -1.22 5.45 11.76
CA ASN A 85 -1.07 5.47 13.22
C ASN A 85 -2.20 4.72 13.94
N HIS A 86 -3.43 4.82 13.44
CA HIS A 86 -4.54 4.02 13.94
C HIS A 86 -4.30 2.52 13.73
N LEU A 87 -3.86 2.11 12.53
CA LEU A 87 -3.51 0.72 12.25
C LEU A 87 -2.39 0.20 13.16
N LEU A 88 -1.37 1.01 13.45
CA LEU A 88 -0.30 0.64 14.39
C LEU A 88 -0.84 0.40 15.80
N THR A 89 -1.81 1.19 16.24
CA THR A 89 -2.50 0.98 17.53
C THR A 89 -3.24 -0.35 17.55
N VAL A 90 -4.02 -0.64 16.51
CA VAL A 90 -4.73 -1.93 16.37
C VAL A 90 -3.75 -3.11 16.33
N VAL A 91 -2.63 -2.98 15.61
CA VAL A 91 -1.57 -4.02 15.56
C VAL A 91 -0.95 -4.23 16.94
N ALA A 92 -0.74 -3.17 17.72
CA ALA A 92 -0.25 -3.30 19.08
C ALA A 92 -1.25 -4.07 19.97
N ASP A 93 -2.55 -3.81 19.81
CA ASP A 93 -3.59 -4.56 20.54
C ASP A 93 -3.68 -6.03 20.13
N LEU A 94 -3.52 -6.34 18.84
CA LEU A 94 -3.50 -7.73 18.35
C LEU A 94 -2.31 -8.57 18.85
N ARG A 95 -1.28 -7.93 19.40
CA ARG A 95 -0.06 -8.57 19.94
C ARG A 95 -0.10 -8.75 21.46
N LYS A 96 -1.15 -8.29 22.12
CA LYS A 96 -1.39 -8.53 23.55
C LYS A 96 -1.99 -9.93 23.74
#